data_AF-A0A812JE68-F1
#
_entry.id   AF-A0A812JE68-F1
#
_cell.length_a   1.000
_cell.length_b   1.000
_cell.length_c   1.000
_cell.angle_alpha   90.00
_cell.angle_beta   90.00
_cell.angle_gamma   90.00
#
_symmetry.space_group_name_H-M   'P 1'
#
loop_
_entity.id
_entity.type
_entity.pdbx_description
1 polymer ?
#
loop_
_entity_poly.entity_id
_entity_poly.type
_entity_poly.pdbx_seq_one_letter_code
_entity_poly.pdbx_strand_id
1 'polypeptide(L)'
;MDRSGSNEDIYPLAVICHPDADSTNLQVFKTRDLSRLHNLCSKVWHFDDFAVMSRQSFLRLDNVKTNVCVCANRGVHPSVIDSPSVGQGRLRVHLFEKQRHFYRRYFADTLQVLWVLASGVNDRVFDEKGAHAIINLAWREAYRAHFLTFALDLLVACLFWSLAFLLNDKRLEDHQWLRWPCLAIAALAWLRNAFSEILQCLGFHVYGKLRDYFLSLETLADAFRILLTGFSLTALATDWKACGERQELRLTFALTGFVRWLRVLNTLKGFESTGKPMLPILQAVPATVPFFFVVFCWFAGFLHMYYSFGLMSWWQSMMIMYRLGFLADFSRNEMRNATLLSDGDDDWETPVDVVLVVMGLSMSIIMMNILIGVLAESYNRGAKCDSISGHIKRYLKQVLLVRVEGFRLRRLRLLELVTLAIKVWFANPRDPSTWGEIQSQYDADVMNVHEKVTELRREIREMHEKMLEKHQARCLAVPNTVVCAAARTVC
;
A
#
# COMPACT_ATOMS: atom_id res chain seq x y z
N MET A 1 4.38 -34.83 54.09
CA MET A 1 2.98 -34.50 53.76
C MET A 1 2.95 -34.13 52.30
N ASP A 2 2.62 -35.13 51.48
CA ASP A 2 2.43 -35.03 50.05
C ASP A 2 1.18 -34.21 49.70
N ARG A 3 1.30 -33.27 48.77
CA ARG A 3 0.21 -32.90 47.85
C ARG A 3 0.80 -32.46 46.51
N SER A 4 0.97 -33.44 45.63
CA SER A 4 1.02 -33.27 44.18
C SER A 4 -0.39 -32.92 43.68
N GLY A 5 -0.60 -31.68 43.26
CA GLY A 5 -1.77 -31.25 42.50
C GLY A 5 -1.38 -31.11 41.03
N SER A 6 -1.87 -32.03 40.20
CA SER A 6 -1.75 -32.00 38.74
C SER A 6 -2.66 -30.91 38.17
N ASN A 7 -2.08 -29.89 37.54
CA ASN A 7 -2.79 -28.99 36.64
C ASN A 7 -3.05 -29.75 35.32
N GLU A 8 -4.32 -30.01 35.02
CA GLU A 8 -4.78 -30.42 33.70
C GLU A 8 -4.85 -29.18 32.80
N ASP A 9 -3.87 -29.03 31.90
CA ASP A 9 -3.90 -28.01 30.86
C ASP A 9 -4.88 -28.44 29.75
N ILE A 10 -5.99 -27.71 29.65
CA ILE A 10 -6.97 -27.83 28.57
C ILE A 10 -6.39 -27.13 27.32
N TYR A 11 -5.95 -27.91 26.33
CA TYR A 11 -5.59 -27.37 25.01
C TYR A 11 -6.85 -27.25 24.13
N PRO A 12 -7.08 -26.11 23.44
CA PRO A 12 -8.17 -26.00 22.48
C PRO A 12 -7.88 -26.87 21.25
N LEU A 13 -8.76 -27.84 20.97
CA LEU A 13 -8.80 -28.56 19.70
C LEU A 13 -9.24 -27.60 18.60
N ALA A 14 -8.32 -27.25 17.69
CA ALA A 14 -8.68 -26.58 16.44
C ALA A 14 -9.20 -27.64 15.45
N VAL A 15 -10.51 -27.64 15.19
CA VAL A 15 -11.13 -28.43 14.12
C VAL A 15 -11.15 -27.57 12.86
N ILE A 16 -10.34 -27.94 11.87
CA ILE A 16 -10.39 -27.32 10.54
C ILE A 16 -11.38 -28.12 9.70
N CYS A 17 -12.59 -27.57 9.50
CA CYS A 17 -13.55 -28.13 8.56
C CYS A 17 -13.20 -27.67 7.14
N HIS A 18 -12.84 -28.62 6.28
CA HIS A 18 -12.78 -28.39 4.84
C HIS A 18 -14.17 -28.61 4.25
N PRO A 19 -14.75 -27.67 3.47
CA PRO A 19 -15.92 -27.98 2.67
C PRO A 19 -15.46 -28.88 1.52
N ASP A 20 -16.25 -29.90 1.21
CA ASP A 20 -16.07 -30.87 0.12
C ASP A 20 -15.07 -32.01 0.41
N ALA A 21 -15.48 -32.96 1.24
CA ALA A 21 -15.04 -34.36 1.10
C ALA A 21 -16.09 -35.31 1.70
N ASP A 22 -16.62 -36.17 0.84
CA ASP A 22 -17.54 -37.24 1.20
C ASP A 22 -16.94 -38.19 2.25
N SER A 23 -17.82 -38.64 3.14
CA SER A 23 -17.57 -39.56 4.23
C SER A 23 -16.92 -40.87 3.78
N THR A 24 -15.75 -41.20 4.33
CA THR A 24 -15.38 -42.47 4.99
C THR A 24 -13.85 -42.62 5.05
N ASN A 25 -13.26 -42.21 6.17
CA ASN A 25 -12.05 -42.77 6.83
C ASN A 25 -11.40 -41.72 7.73
N LEU A 26 -11.72 -41.77 9.02
CA LEU A 26 -11.09 -40.94 10.05
C LEU A 26 -9.76 -41.62 10.45
N GLN A 27 -8.62 -41.15 9.94
CA GLN A 27 -7.32 -41.59 10.47
C GLN A 27 -6.86 -40.64 11.58
N VAL A 28 -6.77 -41.18 12.79
CA VAL A 28 -6.22 -40.52 13.97
C VAL A 28 -4.70 -40.62 13.93
N PHE A 29 -4.00 -39.50 13.68
CA PHE A 29 -2.55 -39.44 13.83
C PHE A 29 -2.17 -39.15 15.29
N LYS A 30 -1.45 -40.09 15.90
CA LYS A 30 -0.91 -40.00 17.26
C LYS A 30 0.44 -39.28 17.21
N THR A 31 0.53 -38.11 17.82
CA THR A 31 1.77 -37.31 17.91
C THR A 31 2.78 -37.98 18.87
N ARG A 32 3.89 -38.46 18.31
CA ARG A 32 5.13 -38.74 19.04
C ARG A 32 6.24 -37.88 18.42
N ASP A 33 7.15 -37.42 19.27
CA ASP A 33 8.38 -36.66 18.99
C ASP A 33 8.29 -35.13 18.98
N LEU A 34 8.03 -34.56 20.16
CA LEU A 34 8.19 -33.14 20.49
C LEU A 34 9.50 -32.85 21.27
N SER A 35 10.51 -33.71 21.17
CA SER A 35 11.83 -33.52 21.80
C SER A 35 12.94 -33.07 20.83
N ARG A 36 12.63 -32.88 19.54
CA ARG A 36 13.59 -32.37 18.53
C ARG A 36 13.43 -30.89 18.16
N LEU A 37 12.44 -30.19 18.69
CA LEU A 37 12.16 -28.79 18.34
C LEU A 37 12.84 -27.75 19.25
N HIS A 38 13.43 -28.16 20.38
CA HIS A 38 14.12 -27.23 21.29
C HIS A 38 15.58 -26.92 20.89
N ASN A 39 16.13 -27.58 19.86
CA ASN A 39 17.49 -27.35 19.38
C ASN A 39 17.59 -26.68 17.99
N LEU A 40 16.48 -26.15 17.45
CA LEU A 40 16.47 -25.42 16.18
C LEU A 40 16.25 -23.90 16.30
N CYS A 41 16.03 -23.35 17.50
CA CYS A 41 15.87 -21.89 17.70
C CYS A 41 17.17 -21.12 17.97
N SER A 42 18.35 -21.75 17.88
CA SER A 42 19.63 -21.09 18.21
C SER A 42 20.58 -20.87 17.03
N LYS A 43 20.29 -21.33 15.81
CA LYS A 43 21.20 -21.14 14.68
C LYS A 43 20.44 -20.85 13.39
N VAL A 44 20.89 -19.76 12.74
CA VAL A 44 20.74 -19.47 11.32
C VAL A 44 19.47 -18.71 10.90
N TRP A 45 19.60 -17.38 10.85
CA TRP A 45 18.94 -16.57 9.81
C TRP A 45 19.80 -16.66 8.55
N HIS A 46 19.54 -17.62 7.65
CA HIS A 46 20.10 -17.61 6.29
C HIS A 46 19.05 -17.10 5.30
N PHE A 47 19.46 -16.13 4.51
CA PHE A 47 18.66 -15.29 3.62
C PHE A 47 18.58 -15.88 2.20
N ASP A 48 18.42 -17.21 2.07
CA ASP A 48 18.65 -17.91 0.79
C ASP A 48 17.38 -18.40 0.05
N ASP A 49 16.19 -18.35 0.67
CA ASP A 49 14.97 -18.86 0.02
C ASP A 49 14.27 -17.88 -0.93
N PHE A 50 14.64 -16.59 -0.92
CA PHE A 50 14.01 -15.59 -1.81
C PHE A 50 14.57 -15.60 -3.25
N ALA A 51 15.73 -16.24 -3.48
CA ALA A 51 16.36 -16.29 -4.80
C ALA A 51 15.81 -17.42 -5.70
N VAL A 52 15.17 -18.44 -5.14
CA VAL A 52 14.74 -19.65 -5.89
C VAL A 52 13.41 -19.44 -6.62
N MET A 53 12.48 -18.62 -6.10
CA MET A 53 11.21 -18.31 -6.78
C MET A 53 11.35 -17.42 -8.03
N SER A 54 12.41 -16.61 -8.13
CA SER A 54 12.62 -15.74 -9.30
C SER A 54 13.22 -16.50 -10.51
N ARG A 55 13.91 -17.62 -10.28
CA ARG A 55 14.46 -18.47 -11.37
C ARG A 55 13.44 -19.43 -11.98
N GLN A 56 12.51 -19.99 -11.21
CA GLN A 56 11.51 -20.92 -11.75
C GLN A 56 10.47 -20.24 -12.65
N SER A 57 10.22 -18.95 -12.46
CA SER A 57 9.34 -18.16 -13.34
C SER A 57 10.01 -17.72 -14.65
N PHE A 58 11.35 -17.77 -14.71
CA PHE A 58 12.12 -17.34 -15.88
C PHE A 58 12.45 -18.50 -16.84
N LEU A 59 12.57 -19.74 -16.35
CA LEU A 59 12.87 -20.92 -17.18
C LEU A 59 11.65 -21.59 -17.83
N ARG A 60 10.42 -21.14 -17.53
CA ARG A 60 9.19 -21.69 -18.15
C ARG A 60 8.74 -20.98 -19.42
N LEU A 61 9.43 -19.91 -19.84
CA LEU A 61 9.08 -19.11 -21.03
C LEU A 61 10.05 -19.24 -22.21
N ASP A 62 11.18 -19.94 -22.05
CA ASP A 62 12.16 -20.16 -23.13
C ASP A 62 11.86 -21.39 -24.01
N ASN A 63 10.76 -22.12 -23.76
CA ASN A 63 10.40 -23.33 -24.53
C ASN A 63 9.12 -23.22 -25.37
N VAL A 64 8.57 -22.01 -25.56
CA VAL A 64 7.53 -21.81 -26.58
C VAL A 64 8.22 -21.45 -27.89
N LYS A 65 8.64 -22.48 -28.63
CA LYS A 65 8.96 -22.36 -30.06
C LYS A 65 7.72 -21.80 -30.76
N THR A 66 7.78 -20.54 -31.15
CA THR A 66 6.85 -19.96 -32.13
C THR A 66 7.06 -20.66 -33.46
N ASN A 67 6.30 -21.73 -33.70
CA ASN A 67 6.09 -22.28 -35.03
C ASN A 67 5.23 -21.29 -35.81
N VAL A 68 5.88 -20.36 -36.50
CA VAL A 68 5.26 -19.60 -37.58
C VAL A 68 5.16 -20.55 -38.77
N CYS A 69 3.98 -21.15 -38.97
CA CYS A 69 3.66 -21.84 -40.21
C CYS A 69 3.56 -20.80 -41.34
N VAL A 70 4.65 -20.64 -42.09
CA VAL A 70 4.60 -20.05 -43.42
C VAL A 70 4.25 -21.17 -44.39
N CYS A 71 3.01 -21.18 -44.89
CA CYS A 71 2.65 -21.98 -46.06
C CYS A 71 3.34 -21.38 -47.30
N ALA A 72 4.60 -21.75 -47.52
CA ALA A 72 5.32 -21.47 -48.76
C ALA A 72 5.11 -22.65 -49.72
N ASN A 73 4.43 -22.34 -50.82
CA ASN A 73 4.17 -23.24 -51.92
C ASN A 73 5.50 -23.73 -52.54
N ARG A 74 5.65 -25.05 -52.69
CA ARG A 74 6.83 -25.69 -53.31
C ARG A 74 6.79 -25.50 -54.82
N GLY A 75 7.92 -25.11 -55.39
CA GLY A 75 8.23 -25.39 -56.78
C GLY A 75 9.32 -24.49 -57.34
N VAL A 76 10.51 -25.07 -57.51
CA VAL A 76 11.53 -24.81 -58.55
C VAL A 76 12.96 -24.83 -57.97
N HIS A 77 13.81 -25.54 -58.71
CA HIS A 77 15.19 -25.98 -58.42
C HIS A 77 16.22 -24.88 -58.10
N PRO A 78 17.34 -25.23 -57.45
CA PRO A 78 18.39 -24.30 -57.08
C PRO A 78 19.44 -24.17 -58.20
N SER A 79 19.78 -22.93 -58.56
CA SER A 79 21.03 -22.60 -59.22
C SER A 79 21.85 -21.71 -58.29
N VAL A 80 23.00 -22.24 -57.93
CA VAL A 80 24.07 -21.66 -57.12
C VAL A 80 24.52 -20.32 -57.70
N ILE A 81 24.46 -19.26 -56.88
CA ILE A 81 25.27 -18.05 -57.07
C ILE A 81 25.72 -17.61 -55.68
N ASP A 82 27.00 -17.86 -55.39
CA ASP A 82 27.72 -17.24 -54.29
C ASP A 82 27.88 -15.75 -54.56
N SER A 83 27.40 -14.91 -53.65
CA SER A 83 27.75 -13.50 -53.58
C SER A 83 27.71 -13.05 -52.11
N PRO A 84 28.75 -12.34 -51.63
CA PRO A 84 28.88 -12.02 -50.22
C PRO A 84 27.82 -11.01 -49.79
N SER A 85 26.87 -11.45 -48.99
CA SER A 85 25.75 -10.66 -48.47
C SER A 85 26.21 -9.67 -47.39
N VAL A 86 26.80 -8.54 -47.82
CA VAL A 86 27.17 -7.41 -46.94
C VAL A 86 25.96 -6.50 -46.61
N GLY A 87 24.77 -6.73 -47.19
CA GLY A 87 23.60 -5.84 -47.08
C GLY A 87 22.56 -6.16 -45.98
N GLN A 88 22.57 -7.36 -45.38
CA GLN A 88 21.45 -7.80 -44.52
C GLN A 88 21.49 -7.26 -43.09
N GLY A 89 22.66 -6.82 -42.60
CA GLY A 89 22.79 -6.23 -41.26
C GLY A 89 22.13 -4.84 -41.15
N ARG A 90 22.13 -4.05 -42.24
CA ARG A 90 21.64 -2.66 -42.22
C ARG A 90 20.11 -2.57 -42.15
N LEU A 91 19.40 -3.54 -42.73
CA LEU A 91 17.93 -3.54 -42.74
C LEU A 91 17.34 -3.90 -41.36
N ARG A 92 17.99 -4.79 -40.59
CA ARG A 92 17.55 -5.15 -39.23
C ARG A 92 17.66 -3.99 -38.26
N VAL A 93 18.74 -3.22 -38.32
CA VAL A 93 18.94 -2.07 -37.42
C VAL A 93 17.87 -0.99 -37.65
N HIS A 94 17.51 -0.73 -38.91
CA HIS A 94 16.46 0.26 -39.22
C HIS A 94 15.05 -0.17 -38.79
N LEU A 95 14.70 -1.45 -38.91
CA LEU A 95 13.40 -1.96 -38.44
C LEU A 95 13.28 -1.87 -36.92
N PHE A 96 14.34 -2.21 -36.17
CA PHE A 96 14.37 -2.07 -34.71
C PHE A 96 14.26 -0.62 -34.26
N GLU A 97 14.92 0.31 -34.96
CA GLU A 97 14.88 1.73 -34.62
C GLU A 97 13.50 2.35 -34.92
N LYS A 98 12.86 1.94 -36.03
CA LYS A 98 11.51 2.39 -36.39
C LYS A 98 10.45 1.81 -35.44
N GLN A 99 10.57 0.56 -35.02
CA GLN A 99 9.74 -0.02 -33.96
C GLN A 99 9.90 0.75 -32.65
N ARG A 100 11.14 1.04 -32.22
CA ARG A 100 11.40 1.78 -30.98
C ARG A 100 10.82 3.19 -31.01
N HIS A 101 10.85 3.84 -32.18
CA HIS A 101 10.22 5.16 -32.36
C HIS A 101 8.69 5.10 -32.32
N PHE A 102 8.09 4.06 -32.90
CA PHE A 102 6.65 3.84 -32.87
C PHE A 102 6.14 3.58 -31.43
N TYR A 103 6.80 2.67 -30.70
CA TYR A 103 6.48 2.39 -29.29
C TYR A 103 6.60 3.63 -28.39
N ARG A 104 7.59 4.50 -28.64
CA ARG A 104 7.75 5.76 -27.88
C ARG A 104 6.60 6.74 -28.09
N ARG A 105 6.08 6.85 -29.32
CA ARG A 105 4.99 7.78 -29.62
C ARG A 105 3.68 7.29 -28.98
N TYR A 106 3.40 6.00 -29.16
CA TYR A 106 2.27 5.33 -28.52
C TYR A 106 2.27 5.51 -27.00
N PHE A 107 3.44 5.45 -26.36
CA PHE A 107 3.55 5.59 -24.91
C PHE A 107 3.14 6.97 -24.37
N ALA A 108 3.41 8.05 -25.12
CA ALA A 108 3.00 9.40 -24.70
C ALA A 108 1.48 9.54 -24.70
N ASP A 109 0.82 8.94 -25.69
CA ASP A 109 -0.64 8.90 -25.79
C ASP A 109 -1.22 7.98 -24.72
N THR A 110 -0.57 6.85 -24.42
CA THR A 110 -0.96 5.95 -23.31
C THR A 110 -0.94 6.69 -21.97
N LEU A 111 0.01 7.58 -21.70
CA LEU A 111 0.06 8.35 -20.45
C LEU A 111 -1.14 9.29 -20.28
N GLN A 112 -1.58 9.93 -21.37
CA GLN A 112 -2.77 10.79 -21.33
C GLN A 112 -4.02 9.95 -21.09
N VAL A 113 -4.14 8.80 -21.75
CA VAL A 113 -5.25 7.87 -21.53
C VAL A 113 -5.25 7.36 -20.09
N LEU A 114 -4.08 6.95 -19.57
CA LEU A 114 -3.93 6.55 -18.16
C LEU A 114 -4.35 7.70 -17.23
N TRP A 115 -4.00 8.95 -17.56
CA TRP A 115 -4.36 10.12 -16.75
C TRP A 115 -5.87 10.35 -16.75
N VAL A 116 -6.49 10.31 -17.92
CA VAL A 116 -7.94 10.43 -18.05
C VAL A 116 -8.64 9.30 -17.28
N LEU A 117 -8.20 8.05 -17.46
CA LEU A 117 -8.70 6.90 -16.72
C LEU A 117 -8.57 7.09 -15.21
N ALA A 118 -7.41 7.53 -14.74
CA ALA A 118 -7.16 7.77 -13.31
C ALA A 118 -7.91 8.98 -12.75
N SER A 119 -8.18 10.00 -13.56
CA SER A 119 -8.94 11.18 -13.15
C SER A 119 -10.45 10.97 -13.26
N GLY A 120 -10.89 9.94 -13.98
CA GLY A 120 -12.30 9.63 -14.18
C GLY A 120 -13.01 9.31 -12.86
N VAL A 121 -14.25 9.78 -12.75
CA VAL A 121 -15.14 9.51 -11.59
C VAL A 121 -15.76 8.11 -11.70
N ASN A 122 -15.81 7.53 -12.90
CA ASN A 122 -16.47 6.26 -13.14
C ASN A 122 -15.51 5.08 -12.96
N ASP A 123 -15.52 4.47 -11.77
CA ASP A 123 -14.70 3.31 -11.47
C ASP A 123 -15.02 2.09 -12.37
N ARG A 124 -16.21 2.01 -12.98
CA ARG A 124 -16.60 0.92 -13.91
C ARG A 124 -15.71 0.86 -15.15
N VAL A 125 -15.06 1.97 -15.51
CA VAL A 125 -14.13 1.98 -16.65
C VAL A 125 -12.92 1.10 -16.38
N PHE A 126 -12.55 0.87 -15.11
CA PHE A 126 -11.48 -0.04 -14.76
C PHE A 126 -11.85 -1.52 -14.94
N ASP A 127 -13.14 -1.87 -14.82
CA ASP A 127 -13.61 -3.25 -15.00
C ASP A 127 -13.52 -3.73 -16.47
N GLU A 128 -13.39 -2.78 -17.41
CA GLU A 128 -13.25 -3.08 -18.83
C GLU A 128 -11.91 -3.78 -19.11
N LYS A 129 -11.96 -4.88 -19.87
CA LYS A 129 -10.78 -5.69 -20.24
C LYS A 129 -9.67 -4.85 -20.90
N GLY A 130 -10.06 -3.80 -21.64
CA GLY A 130 -9.13 -2.87 -22.27
C GLY A 130 -8.32 -2.06 -21.26
N ALA A 131 -8.96 -1.54 -20.21
CA ALA A 131 -8.28 -0.78 -19.15
C ALA A 131 -7.30 -1.69 -18.40
N HIS A 132 -7.74 -2.89 -17.99
CA HIS A 132 -6.88 -3.88 -17.35
C HIS A 132 -5.65 -4.26 -18.19
N ALA A 133 -5.81 -4.46 -19.50
CA ALA A 133 -4.69 -4.77 -20.38
C ALA A 133 -3.67 -3.61 -20.44
N ILE A 134 -4.15 -2.37 -20.54
CA ILE A 134 -3.30 -1.17 -20.56
C ILE A 134 -2.56 -0.99 -19.23
N ILE A 135 -3.26 -1.17 -18.09
CA ILE A 135 -2.68 -1.05 -16.75
C ILE A 135 -1.62 -2.13 -16.50
N ASN A 136 -1.91 -3.39 -16.84
CA ASN A 136 -0.96 -4.50 -16.67
C ASN A 136 0.28 -4.30 -17.54
N LEU A 137 0.12 -3.80 -18.77
CA LEU A 137 1.24 -3.47 -19.63
C LEU A 137 2.08 -2.34 -19.02
N ALA A 138 1.43 -1.26 -18.56
CA ALA A 138 2.11 -0.16 -17.89
C ALA A 138 2.84 -0.63 -16.63
N TRP A 139 2.21 -1.46 -15.80
CA TRP A 139 2.76 -2.00 -14.56
C TRP A 139 4.00 -2.85 -14.81
N ARG A 140 3.95 -3.77 -15.79
CA ARG A 140 5.09 -4.62 -16.14
C ARG A 140 6.33 -3.80 -16.51
N GLU A 141 6.15 -2.64 -17.13
CA GLU A 141 7.26 -1.74 -17.45
C GLU A 141 7.86 -1.06 -16.21
N ALA A 142 7.05 -0.44 -15.35
CA ALA A 142 7.60 0.28 -14.21
C ALA A 142 7.85 -0.59 -12.97
N TYR A 143 7.37 -1.84 -12.92
CA TYR A 143 7.68 -2.78 -11.85
C TYR A 143 9.19 -2.90 -11.60
N ARG A 144 9.99 -2.94 -12.67
CA ARG A 144 11.46 -2.96 -12.56
C ARG A 144 12.02 -1.69 -11.90
N ALA A 145 11.54 -0.53 -12.31
CA ALA A 145 11.97 0.76 -11.75
C ALA A 145 11.53 0.92 -10.29
N HIS A 146 10.32 0.45 -9.97
CA HIS A 146 9.77 0.43 -8.62
C HIS A 146 10.60 -0.49 -7.71
N PHE A 147 10.88 -1.72 -8.14
CA PHE A 147 11.74 -2.65 -7.40
C PHE A 147 13.14 -2.09 -7.16
N LEU A 148 13.78 -1.47 -8.17
CA LEU A 148 15.08 -0.82 -8.00
C LEU A 148 15.03 0.35 -7.01
N THR A 149 13.92 1.10 -7.00
CA THR A 149 13.72 2.19 -6.04
C THR A 149 13.57 1.65 -4.63
N PHE A 150 12.77 0.60 -4.44
CA PHE A 150 12.65 -0.11 -3.16
C PHE A 150 14.01 -0.63 -2.67
N ALA A 151 14.77 -1.31 -3.53
CA ALA A 151 16.08 -1.85 -3.17
C ALA A 151 17.08 -0.76 -2.76
N LEU A 152 17.04 0.40 -3.45
CA LEU A 152 17.89 1.55 -3.08
C LEU A 152 17.44 2.21 -1.77
N ASP A 153 16.14 2.35 -1.53
CA ASP A 153 15.63 2.89 -0.26
C ASP A 153 15.99 1.96 0.91
N LEU A 154 15.89 0.64 0.73
CA LEU A 154 16.30 -0.37 1.71
C LEU A 154 17.80 -0.33 1.96
N LEU A 155 18.62 -0.26 0.90
CA LEU A 155 20.08 -0.14 1.02
C LEU A 155 20.48 1.09 1.84
N VAL A 156 19.86 2.25 1.56
CA VAL A 156 20.13 3.49 2.32
C VAL A 156 19.71 3.34 3.78
N ALA A 157 18.56 2.73 4.08
CA ALA A 157 18.13 2.48 5.46
C ALA A 157 19.13 1.58 6.20
N CYS A 158 19.62 0.51 5.55
CA CYS A 158 20.66 -0.35 6.11
C CYS A 158 21.99 0.39 6.32
N LEU A 159 22.39 1.28 5.39
CA LEU A 159 23.59 2.12 5.56
C LEU A 159 23.47 3.05 6.77
N PHE A 160 22.31 3.66 6.99
CA PHE A 160 22.06 4.48 8.18
C PHE A 160 22.11 3.65 9.46
N TRP A 161 21.62 2.41 9.44
CA TRP A 161 21.79 1.50 10.57
C TRP A 161 23.26 1.16 10.81
N SER A 162 24.02 0.80 9.78
CA SER A 162 25.46 0.54 9.90
C SER A 162 26.23 1.75 10.43
N LEU A 163 25.92 2.96 9.95
CA LEU A 163 26.48 4.20 10.46
C LEU A 163 26.12 4.42 11.94
N ALA A 164 24.90 4.05 12.37
CA ALA A 164 24.51 4.10 13.78
C ALA A 164 25.33 3.14 14.65
N PHE A 165 25.64 1.94 14.16
CA PHE A 165 26.55 1.02 14.86
C PHE A 165 27.97 1.59 14.93
N LEU A 166 28.50 2.09 13.82
CA LEU A 166 29.83 2.72 13.77
C LEU A 166 29.95 3.95 14.67
N LEU A 167 28.86 4.68 14.89
CA LEU A 167 28.82 5.87 15.74
C LEU A 167 28.78 5.51 17.24
N ASN A 168 28.14 4.41 17.62
CA ASN A 168 27.91 4.05 19.03
C ASN A 168 28.86 2.98 19.58
N ASP A 169 29.43 2.11 18.74
CA ASP A 169 30.31 1.04 19.19
C ASP A 169 31.78 1.47 19.19
N LYS A 170 32.35 1.64 20.40
CA LYS A 170 33.76 1.97 20.61
C LYS A 170 34.71 0.93 20.00
N ARG A 171 34.30 -0.34 19.90
CA ARG A 171 35.14 -1.40 19.31
C ARG A 171 35.31 -1.23 17.81
N LEU A 172 34.34 -0.61 17.14
CA LEU A 172 34.39 -0.33 15.71
C LEU A 172 35.09 1.01 15.41
N GLU A 173 35.57 1.71 16.42
CA GLU A 173 36.27 3.00 16.25
C GLU A 173 37.57 2.83 15.44
N ASP A 174 38.23 1.68 15.54
CA ASP A 174 39.43 1.32 14.78
C ASP A 174 39.15 1.10 13.28
N HIS A 175 37.91 0.78 12.91
CA HIS A 175 37.51 0.54 11.51
C HIS A 175 37.03 1.81 10.79
N GLN A 176 37.75 2.91 10.96
CA GLN A 176 37.40 4.22 10.37
C GLN A 176 37.27 4.18 8.83
N TRP A 177 37.99 3.26 8.19
CA TRP A 177 37.96 3.08 6.73
C TRP A 177 36.59 2.68 6.18
N LEU A 178 35.71 2.07 6.99
CA LEU A 178 34.33 1.72 6.59
C LEU A 178 33.38 2.93 6.57
N ARG A 179 33.72 4.03 7.26
CA ARG A 179 32.86 5.22 7.39
C ARG A 179 32.69 5.92 6.05
N TRP A 180 33.80 6.21 5.37
CA TRP A 180 33.83 6.94 4.11
C TRP A 180 33.06 6.27 2.97
N PRO A 181 33.20 4.96 2.69
CA PRO A 181 32.40 4.31 1.64
C PRO A 181 30.91 4.31 1.97
N CYS A 182 30.52 4.10 3.24
CA CYS A 182 29.11 4.16 3.65
C CYS A 182 28.53 5.56 3.42
N LEU A 183 29.26 6.60 3.85
CA LEU A 183 28.87 8.00 3.65
C LEU A 183 28.81 8.37 2.16
N ALA A 184 29.80 7.94 1.36
CA ALA A 184 29.83 8.21 -0.07
C ALA A 184 28.64 7.57 -0.81
N ILE A 185 28.33 6.30 -0.53
CA ILE A 185 27.18 5.61 -1.13
C ILE A 185 25.87 6.28 -0.70
N ALA A 186 25.73 6.60 0.59
CA ALA A 186 24.55 7.29 1.10
C ALA A 186 24.38 8.69 0.50
N ALA A 187 25.48 9.44 0.32
CA ALA A 187 25.48 10.76 -0.30
C ALA A 187 25.10 10.71 -1.78
N LEU A 188 25.60 9.72 -2.53
CA LEU A 188 25.21 9.51 -3.94
C LEU A 188 23.73 9.16 -4.07
N ALA A 189 23.21 8.29 -3.20
CA ALA A 189 21.81 7.93 -3.18
C ALA A 189 20.92 9.12 -2.75
N TRP A 190 21.38 9.94 -1.82
CA TRP A 190 20.72 11.19 -1.44
C TRP A 190 20.70 12.18 -2.60
N LEU A 191 21.82 12.41 -3.29
CA LEU A 191 21.92 13.34 -4.41
C LEU A 191 20.98 12.95 -5.54
N ARG A 192 20.88 11.64 -5.86
CA ARG A 192 19.89 11.12 -6.82
C ARG A 192 18.46 11.49 -6.42
N ASN A 193 18.10 11.30 -5.15
CA ASN A 193 16.76 11.60 -4.64
C ASN A 193 16.47 13.10 -4.65
N ALA A 194 17.42 13.92 -4.20
CA ALA A 194 17.30 15.38 -4.22
C ALA A 194 17.13 15.91 -5.65
N PHE A 195 17.92 15.38 -6.60
CA PHE A 195 17.79 15.73 -8.00
C PHE A 195 16.42 15.34 -8.58
N SER A 196 15.90 14.16 -8.25
CA SER A 196 14.55 13.78 -8.67
C SER A 196 13.48 14.71 -8.10
N GLU A 197 13.60 15.16 -6.85
CA GLU A 197 12.62 16.08 -6.26
C GLU A 197 12.66 17.46 -6.90
N ILE A 198 13.86 17.98 -7.18
CA ILE A 198 14.05 19.25 -7.89
C ILE A 198 13.39 19.18 -9.27
N LEU A 199 13.62 18.10 -10.01
CA LEU A 199 13.02 17.94 -11.30
C LEU A 199 11.48 17.82 -11.20
N GLN A 200 10.94 17.14 -10.18
CA GLN A 200 9.50 17.03 -9.98
C GLN A 200 8.89 18.40 -9.74
N CYS A 201 9.51 19.20 -8.88
CA CYS A 201 9.12 20.59 -8.60
C CYS A 201 9.14 21.44 -9.89
N LEU A 202 10.19 21.33 -10.71
CA LEU A 202 10.26 21.98 -12.02
C LEU A 202 9.15 21.51 -12.96
N GLY A 203 8.81 20.22 -12.93
CA GLY A 203 7.67 19.65 -13.64
C GLY A 203 6.37 20.36 -13.26
N PHE A 204 6.03 20.40 -11.97
CA PHE A 204 4.84 21.07 -11.47
C PHE A 204 4.82 22.58 -11.76
N HIS A 205 5.99 23.23 -11.73
CA HIS A 205 6.12 24.63 -12.11
C HIS A 205 5.76 24.86 -13.58
N VAL A 206 6.29 24.04 -14.50
CA VAL A 206 5.98 24.14 -15.94
C VAL A 206 4.49 23.89 -16.23
N TYR A 207 3.81 23.08 -15.42
CA TYR A 207 2.37 22.84 -15.54
C TYR A 207 1.49 23.89 -14.84
N GLY A 208 2.07 24.91 -14.19
CA GLY A 208 1.32 25.93 -13.46
C GLY A 208 0.61 25.42 -12.20
N LYS A 209 0.97 24.22 -11.70
CA LYS A 209 0.37 23.56 -10.53
C LYS A 209 1.31 23.53 -9.32
N LEU A 210 2.20 24.52 -9.23
CA LEU A 210 3.19 24.60 -8.15
C LEU A 210 2.55 24.71 -6.76
N ARG A 211 1.39 25.39 -6.67
CA ARG A 211 0.62 25.50 -5.41
C ARG A 211 0.15 24.15 -4.91
N ASP A 212 -0.39 23.31 -5.79
CA ASP A 212 -0.87 21.95 -5.44
C ASP A 212 0.30 21.07 -4.96
N TYR A 213 1.48 21.28 -5.54
CA TYR A 213 2.70 20.59 -5.12
C TYR A 213 3.13 20.99 -3.70
N PHE A 214 3.11 22.27 -3.33
CA PHE A 214 3.49 22.70 -1.98
C PHE A 214 2.43 22.42 -0.91
N LEU A 215 1.14 22.36 -1.28
CA LEU A 215 0.05 22.03 -0.34
C LEU A 215 -0.13 20.53 -0.12
N SER A 216 0.47 19.69 -0.96
CA SER A 216 0.40 18.24 -0.81
C SER A 216 1.29 17.78 0.37
N LEU A 217 0.69 17.15 1.38
CA LEU A 217 1.42 16.63 2.54
C LEU A 217 2.46 15.56 2.16
N GLU A 218 2.19 14.80 1.08
CA GLU A 218 3.11 13.76 0.60
C GLU A 218 4.44 14.36 0.11
N THR A 219 4.36 15.45 -0.65
CA THR A 219 5.51 16.16 -1.24
C THR A 219 6.25 16.94 -0.16
N LEU A 220 5.53 17.56 0.79
CA LEU A 220 6.14 18.20 1.96
C LEU A 220 6.93 17.18 2.80
N ALA A 221 6.36 15.99 3.05
CA ALA A 221 7.03 14.92 3.79
C ALA A 221 8.28 14.41 3.05
N ASP A 222 8.22 14.28 1.72
CA ASP A 222 9.37 13.88 0.90
C ASP A 222 10.48 14.96 0.88
N ALA A 223 10.12 16.25 0.78
CA ALA A 223 11.06 17.36 0.88
C ALA A 223 11.73 17.42 2.25
N PHE A 224 10.94 17.33 3.33
CA PHE A 224 11.44 17.27 4.71
C PHE A 224 12.44 16.12 4.90
N ARG A 225 12.09 14.92 4.42
CA ARG A 225 12.97 13.75 4.47
C ARG A 225 14.30 13.98 3.74
N ILE A 226 14.28 14.62 2.55
CA ILE A 226 15.48 14.90 1.76
C ILE A 226 16.38 15.89 2.52
N LEU A 227 15.80 16.97 3.07
CA LEU A 227 16.53 17.96 3.87
C LEU A 227 17.14 17.34 5.12
N LEU A 228 16.34 16.60 5.88
CA LEU A 228 16.77 15.93 7.12
C LEU A 228 17.90 14.93 6.87
N THR A 229 17.83 14.16 5.77
CA THR A 229 18.92 13.25 5.38
C THR A 229 20.17 14.03 4.96
N GLY A 230 20.02 15.07 4.16
CA GLY A 230 21.15 15.89 3.69
C GLY A 230 21.89 16.49 4.88
N PHE A 231 21.16 17.12 5.80
CA PHE A 231 21.71 17.66 7.03
C PHE A 231 22.48 16.62 7.85
N SER A 232 21.90 15.44 8.07
CA SER A 232 22.55 14.38 8.85
C SER A 232 23.81 13.83 8.19
N LEU A 233 23.81 13.68 6.86
CA LEU A 233 24.99 13.25 6.11
C LEU A 233 26.08 14.32 6.12
N THR A 234 25.72 15.60 5.97
CA THR A 234 26.66 16.71 6.07
C THR A 234 27.27 16.77 7.47
N ALA A 235 26.46 16.70 8.53
CA ALA A 235 26.95 16.71 9.91
C ALA A 235 27.94 15.56 10.19
N LEU A 236 27.60 14.34 9.76
CA LEU A 236 28.50 13.18 9.89
C LEU A 236 29.78 13.31 9.07
N ALA A 237 29.72 13.92 7.89
CA ALA A 237 30.87 14.12 7.02
C ALA A 237 31.80 15.24 7.52
N THR A 238 31.26 16.29 8.13
CA THR A 238 32.06 17.42 8.64
C THR A 238 32.64 17.17 10.01
N ASP A 239 31.85 16.61 10.95
CA ASP A 239 32.28 16.42 12.33
C ASP A 239 31.66 15.15 12.93
N TRP A 240 32.30 14.03 12.62
CA TRP A 240 31.92 12.71 13.13
C TRP A 240 31.90 12.67 14.67
N LYS A 241 32.86 13.33 15.32
CA LYS A 241 33.01 13.31 16.78
C LYS A 241 31.91 14.13 17.46
N ALA A 242 31.59 15.32 16.94
CA ALA A 242 30.46 16.09 17.45
C ALA A 242 29.13 15.35 17.30
N CYS A 243 28.93 14.56 16.24
CA CYS A 243 27.74 13.71 16.11
C CYS A 243 27.66 12.63 17.20
N GLY A 244 28.79 12.17 17.75
CA GLY A 244 28.81 11.22 18.87
C GLY A 244 28.61 11.89 20.24
N GLU A 245 29.05 13.14 20.40
CA GLU A 245 29.03 13.86 21.68
C GLU A 245 27.77 14.71 21.88
N ARG A 246 27.25 15.36 20.82
CA ARG A 246 26.10 16.26 20.91
C ARG A 246 24.78 15.50 20.77
N GLN A 247 23.96 15.56 21.81
CA GLN A 247 22.66 14.87 21.85
C GLN A 247 21.71 15.31 20.73
N GLU A 248 21.73 16.58 20.33
CA GLU A 248 20.88 17.11 19.26
C GLU A 248 21.20 16.47 17.90
N LEU A 249 22.48 16.31 17.58
CA LEU A 249 22.93 15.67 16.34
C LEU A 249 22.60 14.18 16.35
N ARG A 250 22.76 13.50 17.49
CA ARG A 250 22.33 12.10 17.66
C ARG A 250 20.83 11.93 17.47
N LEU A 251 20.02 12.81 18.05
CA LEU A 251 18.57 12.80 17.89
C LEU A 251 18.17 13.03 16.42
N THR A 252 18.79 14.00 15.76
CA THR A 252 18.54 14.30 14.34
C THR A 252 18.91 13.11 13.45
N PHE A 253 20.04 12.46 13.74
CA PHE A 253 20.48 11.26 13.03
C PHE A 253 19.54 10.07 13.27
N ALA A 254 19.12 9.84 14.52
CA ALA A 254 18.14 8.81 14.86
C ALA A 254 16.79 9.04 14.17
N LEU A 255 16.29 10.27 14.18
CA LEU A 255 15.06 10.66 13.48
C LEU A 255 15.19 10.43 11.98
N THR A 256 16.34 10.76 11.38
CA THR A 256 16.63 10.48 9.98
C THR A 256 16.55 8.98 9.68
N GLY A 257 17.16 8.14 10.51
CA GLY A 257 17.10 6.69 10.39
C GLY A 257 15.65 6.17 10.45
N PHE A 258 14.86 6.67 11.40
CA PHE A 258 13.44 6.33 11.53
C PHE A 258 12.62 6.72 10.28
N VAL A 259 12.76 7.97 9.81
CA VAL A 259 12.07 8.44 8.59
C VAL A 259 12.49 7.62 7.35
N ARG A 260 13.74 7.14 7.29
CA ARG A 260 14.19 6.25 6.21
C ARG A 260 13.49 4.90 6.24
N TRP A 261 13.26 4.31 7.41
CA TRP A 261 12.45 3.10 7.54
C TRP A 261 10.98 3.33 7.16
N LEU A 262 10.39 4.47 7.52
CA LEU A 262 9.05 4.83 7.05
C LEU A 262 8.98 4.94 5.52
N ARG A 263 10.06 5.42 4.86
CA ARG A 263 10.13 5.44 3.39
C ARG A 263 10.18 4.03 2.80
N VAL A 264 10.91 3.10 3.40
CA VAL A 264 10.92 1.68 2.98
C VAL A 264 9.52 1.07 3.11
N LEU A 265 8.82 1.33 4.21
CA LEU A 265 7.42 0.92 4.35
C LEU A 265 6.53 1.58 3.28
N ASN A 266 6.81 2.84 2.92
CA ASN A 266 6.04 3.52 1.89
C ASN A 266 6.24 2.93 0.49
N THR A 267 7.43 2.46 0.16
CA THR A 267 7.68 1.78 -1.12
C THR A 267 7.09 0.37 -1.17
N LEU A 268 6.94 -0.30 -0.02
CA LEU A 268 6.25 -1.60 0.04
C LEU A 268 4.79 -1.56 -0.44
N LYS A 269 4.15 -0.37 -0.45
CA LYS A 269 2.78 -0.16 -0.96
C LYS A 269 2.62 -0.54 -2.43
N GLY A 270 3.70 -0.53 -3.22
CA GLY A 270 3.64 -0.87 -4.64
C GLY A 270 3.67 -2.37 -4.92
N PHE A 271 3.97 -3.23 -3.95
CA PHE A 271 3.93 -4.68 -4.19
C PHE A 271 2.52 -5.22 -4.05
N GLU A 272 2.10 -6.12 -4.94
CA GLU A 272 0.74 -6.67 -4.90
C GLU A 272 0.44 -7.44 -3.60
N SER A 273 1.43 -8.17 -3.07
CA SER A 273 1.29 -8.96 -1.84
C SER A 273 1.10 -8.10 -0.60
N THR A 274 1.84 -7.00 -0.51
CA THR A 274 1.91 -6.16 0.70
C THR A 274 1.05 -4.91 0.59
N GLY A 275 0.87 -4.39 -0.62
CA GLY A 275 0.10 -3.18 -0.92
C GLY A 275 -1.39 -3.35 -0.64
N LYS A 276 -1.99 -4.48 -1.04
CA LYS A 276 -3.42 -4.76 -0.81
C LYS A 276 -3.83 -4.67 0.66
N PRO A 277 -3.16 -5.34 1.62
CA PRO A 277 -3.51 -5.22 3.04
C PRO A 277 -3.08 -3.88 3.66
N MET A 278 -2.03 -3.24 3.13
CA MET A 278 -1.48 -2.02 3.73
C MET A 278 -2.22 -0.75 3.31
N LEU A 279 -2.86 -0.74 2.14
CA LEU A 279 -3.56 0.44 1.62
C LEU A 279 -4.72 0.92 2.53
N PRO A 280 -5.62 0.03 3.00
CA PRO A 280 -6.72 0.44 3.88
C PRO A 280 -6.22 0.96 5.22
N ILE A 281 -5.11 0.42 5.74
CA ILE A 281 -4.47 0.90 6.98
C ILE A 281 -4.07 2.36 6.84
N LEU A 282 -3.43 2.71 5.73
CA LEU A 282 -2.95 4.08 5.49
C LEU A 282 -4.07 5.06 5.21
N GLN A 283 -5.18 4.60 4.64
CA GLN A 283 -6.37 5.41 4.43
C GLN A 283 -7.14 5.63 5.74
N ALA A 284 -7.07 4.67 6.67
CA ALA A 284 -7.67 4.80 7.99
C ALA A 284 -6.95 5.87 8.84
N VAL A 285 -5.62 6.01 8.72
CA VAL A 285 -4.84 6.99 9.51
C VAL A 285 -5.39 8.42 9.41
N PRO A 286 -5.52 9.06 8.24
CA PRO A 286 -6.06 10.43 8.16
C PRO A 286 -7.52 10.52 8.63
N ALA A 287 -8.30 9.45 8.48
CA ALA A 287 -9.68 9.40 8.98
C ALA A 287 -9.76 9.41 10.52
N THR A 288 -8.70 9.01 11.23
CA THR A 288 -8.62 9.09 12.69
C THR A 288 -8.23 10.46 13.25
N VAL A 289 -7.82 11.42 12.41
CA VAL A 289 -7.37 12.75 12.88
C VAL A 289 -8.43 13.48 13.72
N PRO A 290 -9.71 13.56 13.32
CA PRO A 290 -10.75 14.18 14.14
C PRO A 290 -10.94 13.48 15.48
N PHE A 291 -10.80 12.15 15.52
CA PHE A 291 -10.86 11.38 16.77
C PHE A 291 -9.69 11.74 17.69
N PHE A 292 -8.46 11.82 17.18
CA PHE A 292 -7.30 12.25 17.96
C PHE A 292 -7.45 13.66 18.54
N PHE A 293 -8.16 14.56 17.86
CA PHE A 293 -8.48 15.88 18.41
C PHE A 293 -9.35 15.78 19.67
N VAL A 294 -10.40 14.94 19.64
CA VAL A 294 -11.26 14.69 20.82
C VAL A 294 -10.46 14.06 21.95
N VAL A 295 -9.64 13.04 21.64
CA VAL A 295 -8.74 12.40 22.62
C VAL A 295 -7.77 13.42 23.21
N PHE A 296 -7.22 14.31 22.40
CA PHE A 296 -6.27 15.34 22.85
C PHE A 296 -6.92 16.33 23.82
N CYS A 297 -8.12 16.83 23.52
CA CYS A 297 -8.85 17.71 24.44
C CYS A 297 -9.14 17.02 25.78
N TRP A 298 -9.55 15.75 25.73
CA TRP A 298 -9.82 14.95 26.93
C TRP A 298 -8.55 14.70 27.75
N PHE A 299 -7.46 14.30 27.08
CA PHE A 299 -6.15 14.09 27.67
C PHE A 299 -5.60 15.37 28.30
N ALA A 300 -5.73 16.51 27.61
CA ALA A 300 -5.31 17.81 28.12
C ALA A 300 -6.06 18.21 29.40
N GLY A 301 -7.36 17.87 29.51
CA GLY A 301 -8.15 18.08 30.73
C GLY A 301 -7.61 17.30 31.92
N PHE A 302 -7.35 16.00 31.74
CA PHE A 302 -6.73 15.18 32.81
C PHE A 302 -5.32 15.62 33.15
N LEU A 303 -4.51 15.97 32.14
CA LEU A 303 -3.15 16.48 32.34
C LEU A 303 -3.17 17.78 33.14
N HIS A 304 -4.08 18.69 32.83
CA HIS A 304 -4.25 19.93 33.57
C HIS A 304 -4.64 19.66 35.02
N MET A 305 -5.65 18.81 35.25
CA MET A 305 -6.07 18.42 36.59
C MET A 305 -4.94 17.77 37.41
N TYR A 306 -4.21 16.82 36.81
CA TYR A 306 -3.09 16.15 37.48
C TYR A 306 -1.95 17.12 37.80
N TYR A 307 -1.62 18.02 36.86
CA TYR A 307 -0.60 19.05 37.08
C TYR A 307 -1.00 20.03 38.19
N SER A 308 -2.29 20.37 38.31
CA SER A 308 -2.80 21.25 39.37
C SER A 308 -2.65 20.68 40.78
N PHE A 309 -2.47 19.37 40.95
CA PHE A 309 -2.12 18.78 42.26
C PHE A 309 -0.69 19.12 42.70
N GLY A 310 0.15 19.67 41.81
CA GLY A 310 1.50 20.12 42.17
C GLY A 310 2.48 19.00 42.51
N LEU A 311 2.13 17.74 42.19
CA LEU A 311 2.94 16.56 42.56
C LEU A 311 4.26 16.48 41.78
N MET A 312 4.28 16.93 40.52
CA MET A 312 5.42 16.76 39.61
C MET A 312 5.53 17.90 38.59
N SER A 313 6.72 18.01 37.95
CA SER A 313 6.93 18.93 36.83
C SER A 313 6.00 18.62 35.66
N TRP A 314 5.71 19.64 34.82
CA TRP A 314 4.80 19.50 33.68
C TRP A 314 5.15 18.30 32.77
N TRP A 315 6.45 18.09 32.48
CA TRP A 315 6.89 17.00 31.62
C TRP A 315 6.71 15.61 32.25
N GLN A 316 7.02 15.47 33.54
CA GLN A 316 6.82 14.21 34.29
C GLN A 316 5.34 13.88 34.38
N SER A 317 4.51 14.86 34.73
CA SER A 317 3.05 14.75 34.73
C SER A 317 2.53 14.30 33.37
N MET A 318 2.99 14.92 32.27
CA MET A 318 2.62 14.52 30.91
C MET A 318 3.01 13.07 30.61
N MET A 319 4.22 12.64 30.96
CA MET A 319 4.70 11.28 30.71
C MET A 319 3.93 10.23 31.50
N ILE A 320 3.62 10.49 32.78
CA ILE A 320 2.81 9.58 33.60
C ILE A 320 1.39 9.49 33.06
N MET A 321 0.76 10.63 32.75
CA MET A 321 -0.57 10.67 32.17
C MET A 321 -0.61 9.96 30.81
N TYR A 322 0.43 10.11 29.98
CA TYR A 322 0.53 9.42 28.69
C TYR A 322 0.62 7.90 28.87
N ARG A 323 1.50 7.42 29.77
CA ARG A 323 1.65 5.98 30.06
C ARG A 323 0.36 5.39 30.61
N LEU A 324 -0.29 6.09 31.54
CA LEU A 324 -1.56 5.66 32.10
C LEU A 324 -2.68 5.64 31.05
N GLY A 325 -2.88 6.75 30.33
CA GLY A 325 -3.99 6.89 29.40
C GLY A 325 -3.88 6.02 28.14
N PHE A 326 -2.70 6.00 27.50
CA PHE A 326 -2.51 5.34 26.20
C PHE A 326 -1.93 3.93 26.30
N LEU A 327 -1.03 3.68 27.25
CA LEU A 327 -0.38 2.37 27.40
C LEU A 327 -1.08 1.48 28.44
N ALA A 328 -2.02 2.04 29.22
CA ALA A 328 -2.63 1.39 30.38
C ALA A 328 -1.58 0.86 31.38
N ASP A 329 -0.39 1.47 31.39
CA ASP A 329 0.72 1.06 32.24
C ASP A 329 0.67 1.84 33.56
N PHE A 330 0.12 1.18 34.58
CA PHE A 330 -0.06 1.75 35.91
C PHE A 330 1.05 1.27 36.86
N SER A 331 1.98 2.17 37.18
CA SER A 331 2.98 1.94 38.22
C SER A 331 2.67 2.82 39.43
N ARG A 332 1.92 2.28 40.40
CA ARG A 332 1.55 3.00 41.64
C ARG A 332 2.79 3.57 42.35
N ASN A 333 3.87 2.81 42.34
CA ASN A 333 5.12 3.19 43.01
C ASN A 333 5.74 4.43 42.37
N GLU A 334 5.64 4.59 41.05
CA GLU A 334 6.20 5.75 40.34
C GLU A 334 5.40 7.03 40.58
N MET A 335 4.07 6.90 40.72
CA MET A 335 3.19 8.03 41.05
C MET A 335 3.35 8.46 42.52
N ARG A 336 3.59 7.51 43.44
CA ARG A 336 3.80 7.80 44.87
C ARG A 336 5.23 8.26 45.20
N ASN A 337 6.22 7.95 44.35
CA ASN A 337 7.61 8.37 44.56
C ASN A 337 7.86 9.86 44.26
N ALA A 338 6.84 10.64 43.88
CA ALA A 338 6.91 12.09 43.93
C ALA A 338 6.98 12.54 45.40
N THR A 339 8.20 12.64 45.87
CA THR A 339 8.76 12.95 47.19
C THR A 339 8.20 14.16 47.97
N LEU A 340 7.07 14.76 47.58
CA LEU A 340 6.52 15.96 48.23
C LEU A 340 5.34 15.70 49.18
N LEU A 341 4.77 14.50 49.21
CA LEU A 341 3.73 14.13 50.19
C LEU A 341 4.30 13.62 51.53
N SER A 342 5.63 13.66 51.72
CA SER A 342 6.26 13.15 52.93
C SER A 342 6.05 14.04 54.18
N ASP A 343 5.38 15.19 54.06
CA ASP A 343 5.14 16.14 55.16
C ASP A 343 3.73 16.02 55.80
N GLY A 344 3.00 14.94 55.53
CA GLY A 344 1.95 14.45 56.46
C GLY A 344 0.51 14.86 56.20
N ASP A 345 0.15 15.27 54.98
CA ASP A 345 -1.25 15.54 54.60
C ASP A 345 -1.80 14.36 53.76
N ASP A 346 -2.25 13.31 54.45
CA ASP A 346 -2.78 12.06 53.85
C ASP A 346 -4.08 12.29 53.03
N ASP A 347 -4.71 13.47 53.14
CA ASP A 347 -6.04 13.76 52.57
C ASP A 347 -6.08 13.80 51.04
N TRP A 348 -4.95 14.04 50.36
CA TRP A 348 -4.89 14.17 48.90
C TRP A 348 -4.67 12.84 48.16
N GLU A 349 -4.29 11.76 48.84
CA GLU A 349 -4.02 10.48 48.18
C GLU A 349 -5.29 9.89 47.54
N THR A 350 -6.41 9.97 48.24
CA THR A 350 -7.68 9.35 47.79
C THR A 350 -8.26 10.06 46.55
N PRO A 351 -8.38 11.41 46.50
CA PRO A 351 -8.84 12.10 45.30
C PRO A 351 -7.97 11.83 44.07
N VAL A 352 -6.64 11.78 44.25
CA VAL A 352 -5.70 11.49 43.16
C VAL A 352 -5.90 10.06 42.65
N ASP A 353 -5.96 9.07 43.54
CA ASP A 353 -6.20 7.67 43.18
C ASP A 353 -7.53 7.52 42.42
N VAL A 354 -8.60 8.20 42.85
CA VAL A 354 -9.90 8.20 42.16
C VAL A 354 -9.79 8.80 40.76
N VAL A 355 -9.11 9.95 40.61
CA VAL A 355 -8.88 10.58 39.31
C VAL A 355 -8.09 9.67 38.37
N LEU A 356 -7.04 9.01 38.86
CA LEU A 356 -6.22 8.08 38.08
C LEU A 356 -7.04 6.86 37.62
N VAL A 357 -7.89 6.32 38.49
CA VAL A 357 -8.80 5.21 38.13
C VAL A 357 -9.80 5.64 37.08
N VAL A 358 -10.46 6.80 37.25
CA VAL A 358 -11.43 7.33 36.28
C VAL A 358 -10.75 7.62 34.93
N MET A 359 -9.55 8.18 34.97
CA MET A 359 -8.76 8.42 33.76
C MET A 359 -8.38 7.12 33.06
N GLY A 360 -7.85 6.14 33.78
CA GLY A 360 -7.47 4.85 33.20
C GLY A 360 -8.67 4.13 32.57
N LEU A 361 -9.82 4.11 33.26
CA LEU A 361 -11.05 3.54 32.73
C LEU A 361 -11.55 4.29 31.48
N SER A 362 -11.60 5.63 31.53
CA SER A 362 -12.11 6.42 30.40
C SER A 362 -11.17 6.44 29.20
N MET A 363 -9.88 6.69 29.40
CA MET A 363 -8.92 6.77 28.29
C MET A 363 -8.52 5.39 27.77
N SER A 364 -8.15 4.44 28.63
CA SER A 364 -7.60 3.17 28.16
C SER A 364 -8.67 2.19 27.70
N ILE A 365 -9.86 2.19 28.32
CA ILE A 365 -10.93 1.25 27.94
C ILE A 365 -11.87 1.91 26.94
N ILE A 366 -12.50 3.02 27.30
CA ILE A 366 -13.55 3.62 26.45
C ILE A 366 -12.93 4.18 25.16
N MET A 367 -11.89 5.03 25.25
CA MET A 367 -11.33 5.66 24.04
C MET A 367 -10.61 4.64 23.14
N MET A 368 -9.90 3.66 23.70
CA MET A 368 -9.25 2.61 22.88
C MET A 368 -10.28 1.76 22.12
N ASN A 369 -11.39 1.38 22.75
CA ASN A 369 -12.46 0.63 22.09
C ASN A 369 -13.12 1.45 20.97
N ILE A 370 -13.35 2.75 21.19
CA ILE A 370 -13.86 3.65 20.15
C ILE A 370 -12.84 3.78 19.01
N LEU A 371 -11.54 3.91 19.31
CA LEU A 371 -10.49 3.97 18.30
C LEU A 371 -10.47 2.71 17.43
N ILE A 372 -10.58 1.52 18.03
CA ILE A 372 -10.68 0.26 17.31
C ILE A 372 -11.92 0.25 16.41
N GLY A 373 -13.08 0.71 16.91
CA GLY A 373 -14.30 0.84 16.11
C GLY A 373 -14.15 1.76 14.90
N VAL A 374 -13.56 2.95 15.09
CA VAL A 374 -13.30 3.92 14.01
C VAL A 374 -12.29 3.38 13.01
N LEU A 375 -11.23 2.70 13.47
CA LEU A 375 -10.23 2.06 12.61
C LEU A 375 -10.84 0.92 11.81
N ALA A 376 -11.66 0.06 12.42
CA ALA A 376 -12.32 -1.05 11.75
C ALA A 376 -13.28 -0.56 10.65
N GLU A 377 -14.09 0.46 10.94
CA GLU A 377 -14.99 1.06 9.94
C GLU A 377 -14.21 1.74 8.81
N SER A 378 -13.17 2.50 9.13
CA SER A 378 -12.32 3.17 8.13
C SER A 378 -11.56 2.15 7.27
N TYR A 379 -11.08 1.06 7.88
CA TYR A 379 -10.45 -0.05 7.19
C TYR A 379 -11.43 -0.73 6.24
N ASN A 380 -12.66 -1.02 6.68
CA ASN A 380 -13.70 -1.62 5.84
C ASN A 380 -14.08 -0.72 4.66
N ARG A 381 -14.12 0.61 4.85
CA ARG A 381 -14.35 1.57 3.77
C ARG A 381 -13.18 1.58 2.78
N GLY A 382 -11.95 1.64 3.27
CA GLY A 382 -10.75 1.58 2.45
C GLY A 382 -10.69 0.30 1.62
N ALA A 383 -10.93 -0.86 2.26
CA ALA A 383 -10.93 -2.17 1.60
C ALA A 383 -11.98 -2.28 0.48
N LYS A 384 -13.14 -1.63 0.61
CA LYS A 384 -14.17 -1.58 -0.44
C LYS A 384 -13.79 -0.66 -1.61
N CYS A 385 -13.17 0.48 -1.34
CA CYS A 385 -12.73 1.42 -2.38
C CYS A 385 -11.42 1.01 -3.08
N ASP A 386 -10.63 0.13 -2.48
CA ASP A 386 -9.24 -0.13 -2.88
C ASP A 386 -9.00 -1.26 -3.89
N SER A 387 -10.04 -1.87 -4.47
CA SER A 387 -9.77 -3.01 -5.37
C SER A 387 -8.94 -2.60 -6.61
N ILE A 388 -9.09 -1.37 -7.15
CA ILE A 388 -8.44 -1.00 -8.42
C ILE A 388 -8.00 0.49 -8.50
N SER A 389 -8.86 1.44 -8.10
CA SER A 389 -8.70 2.90 -8.38
C SER A 389 -7.49 3.54 -7.67
N GLY A 390 -7.23 3.18 -6.40
CA GLY A 390 -6.20 3.80 -5.57
C GLY A 390 -4.76 3.49 -5.99
N HIS A 391 -4.48 2.24 -6.38
CA HIS A 391 -3.16 1.84 -6.87
C HIS A 391 -2.81 2.53 -8.19
N ILE A 392 -3.77 2.62 -9.11
CA ILE A 392 -3.56 3.20 -10.43
C ILE A 392 -3.31 4.71 -10.34
N LYS A 393 -4.12 5.44 -9.56
CA LYS A 393 -3.97 6.90 -9.38
C LYS A 393 -2.58 7.30 -8.87
N ARG A 394 -2.06 6.59 -7.86
CA ARG A 394 -0.73 6.88 -7.29
C ARG A 394 0.40 6.45 -8.21
N TYR A 395 0.25 5.28 -8.85
CA TYR A 395 1.20 4.79 -9.84
C TYR A 395 1.35 5.75 -11.01
N LEU A 396 0.24 6.28 -11.50
CA LEU A 396 0.23 7.26 -12.57
C LEU A 396 1.00 8.52 -12.23
N LYS A 397 0.77 9.06 -11.03
CA LYS A 397 1.46 10.26 -10.55
C LYS A 397 2.97 10.03 -10.55
N GLN A 398 3.44 8.88 -10.05
CA GLN A 398 4.87 8.53 -10.06
C GLN A 398 5.44 8.30 -11.47
N VAL A 399 4.73 7.57 -12.33
CA VAL A 399 5.22 7.25 -13.69
C VAL A 399 5.24 8.49 -14.60
N LEU A 400 4.24 9.38 -14.49
CA LEU A 400 4.22 10.65 -15.22
C LEU A 400 5.40 11.54 -14.81
N LEU A 401 5.67 11.65 -13.51
CA LEU A 401 6.73 12.51 -12.99
C LEU A 401 8.13 12.00 -13.41
N VAL A 402 8.42 10.72 -13.14
CA VAL A 402 9.77 10.16 -13.38
C VAL A 402 10.10 10.08 -14.88
N ARG A 403 9.11 9.89 -15.76
CA ARG A 403 9.37 9.61 -17.19
C ARG A 403 9.31 10.86 -18.07
N VAL A 404 8.57 11.91 -17.68
CA VAL A 404 8.59 13.21 -18.39
C VAL A 404 9.98 13.86 -18.30
N GLU A 405 10.72 13.61 -17.22
CA GLU A 405 12.02 14.22 -16.95
C GLU A 405 13.18 13.58 -17.72
N GLY A 406 13.24 12.24 -17.77
CA GLY A 406 14.32 11.54 -18.49
C GLY A 406 14.31 11.80 -20.00
N PHE A 407 13.19 12.30 -20.54
CA PHE A 407 13.01 12.49 -21.97
C PHE A 407 13.10 13.95 -22.44
N ARG A 408 12.75 14.94 -21.60
CA ARG A 408 12.79 16.37 -21.98
C ARG A 408 14.21 16.93 -22.02
N LEU A 409 15.10 16.52 -21.12
CA LEU A 409 16.49 17.03 -21.08
C LEU A 409 17.35 16.59 -22.28
N ARG A 410 16.92 15.59 -23.06
CA ARG A 410 17.64 15.14 -24.26
C ARG A 410 17.14 15.74 -25.57
N ARG A 411 16.02 16.48 -25.59
CA ARG A 411 15.47 17.09 -26.82
C ARG A 411 14.79 18.44 -26.55
N LEU A 412 15.60 19.49 -26.53
CA LEU A 412 15.19 20.90 -26.61
C LEU A 412 14.54 21.31 -27.95
N ARG A 413 14.15 20.37 -28.84
CA ARG A 413 13.40 20.65 -30.09
C ARG A 413 11.89 20.38 -29.99
N LEU A 414 11.38 19.90 -28.85
CA LEU A 414 9.95 19.60 -28.69
C LEU A 414 9.14 20.79 -28.14
N LEU A 415 9.78 21.90 -27.78
CA LEU A 415 9.08 23.09 -27.31
C LEU A 415 8.15 23.67 -28.39
N GLU A 416 8.53 23.59 -29.68
CA GLU A 416 7.69 24.02 -30.83
C GLU A 416 6.41 23.20 -31.01
N LEU A 417 6.42 21.92 -30.65
CA LEU A 417 5.24 21.05 -30.76
C LEU A 417 4.31 21.20 -29.55
N VAL A 418 4.84 21.57 -28.39
CA VAL A 418 4.06 21.84 -27.18
C VAL A 418 3.37 23.21 -27.28
N THR A 419 3.98 24.23 -27.89
CA THR A 419 3.25 25.47 -28.24
C THR A 419 2.12 25.22 -29.24
N LEU A 420 2.26 24.24 -30.15
CA LEU A 420 1.18 23.84 -31.04
C LEU A 420 0.05 23.08 -30.31
N ALA A 421 0.39 22.16 -29.40
CA ALA A 421 -0.59 21.40 -28.61
C ALA A 421 -1.33 22.29 -27.60
N ILE A 422 -0.65 23.27 -27.00
CA ILE A 422 -1.27 24.29 -26.13
C ILE A 422 -2.20 25.18 -26.97
N LYS A 423 -1.84 25.53 -28.22
CA LYS A 423 -2.74 26.25 -29.15
C LYS A 423 -3.99 25.45 -29.54
N VAL A 424 -3.89 24.12 -29.65
CA VAL A 424 -5.06 23.26 -29.91
C VAL A 424 -5.94 23.12 -28.67
N TRP A 425 -5.36 23.13 -27.46
CA TRP A 425 -6.12 23.02 -26.21
C TRP A 425 -6.83 24.33 -25.81
N PHE A 426 -6.25 25.49 -26.13
CA PHE A 426 -6.93 26.79 -25.95
C PHE A 426 -7.92 27.15 -27.05
N ALA A 427 -8.07 26.32 -28.10
CA ALA A 427 -9.08 26.53 -29.13
C ALA A 427 -10.48 26.04 -28.74
N ASN A 428 -10.66 25.36 -27.59
CA ASN A 428 -12.01 25.03 -27.10
C ASN A 428 -12.09 24.65 -25.60
N PRO A 429 -11.86 25.56 -24.64
CA PRO A 429 -12.42 25.38 -23.31
C PRO A 429 -13.94 25.62 -23.42
N ARG A 430 -14.72 24.57 -23.65
CA ARG A 430 -16.15 24.65 -23.32
C ARG A 430 -16.25 24.90 -21.81
N ASP A 431 -16.99 25.93 -21.50
CA ASP A 431 -17.19 26.55 -20.20
C ASP A 431 -17.42 25.50 -19.08
N PRO A 432 -16.79 25.60 -17.90
CA PRO A 432 -16.97 24.65 -16.78
C PRO A 432 -18.43 24.47 -16.35
N SER A 433 -19.31 25.42 -16.68
CA SER A 433 -20.75 25.37 -16.49
C SER A 433 -21.43 24.22 -17.25
N THR A 434 -20.87 23.78 -18.39
CA THR A 434 -21.45 22.70 -19.22
C THR A 434 -21.22 21.29 -18.66
N TRP A 435 -20.30 21.13 -17.70
CA TRP A 435 -20.09 19.84 -17.02
C TRP A 435 -21.29 19.48 -16.14
N GLY A 436 -22.02 20.48 -15.61
CA GLY A 436 -23.25 20.25 -14.86
C GLY A 436 -24.40 19.70 -15.72
N GLU A 437 -24.49 20.12 -16.99
CA GLU A 437 -25.51 19.63 -17.93
C GLU A 437 -25.20 18.22 -18.44
N ILE A 438 -23.92 17.88 -18.65
CA ILE A 438 -23.52 16.52 -19.05
C ILE A 438 -23.71 15.55 -17.87
N GLN A 439 -23.38 15.98 -16.65
CA GLN A 439 -23.59 15.17 -15.45
C GLN A 439 -25.10 14.96 -15.20
N SER A 440 -25.93 15.99 -15.36
CA SER A 440 -27.39 15.87 -15.17
C SER A 440 -28.05 15.04 -16.26
N GLN A 441 -27.59 15.11 -17.52
CA GLN A 441 -28.03 14.19 -18.58
C GLN A 441 -27.62 12.75 -18.29
N TYR A 442 -26.39 12.53 -17.82
CA TYR A 442 -25.93 11.19 -17.47
C TYR A 442 -26.70 10.62 -16.26
N ASP A 443 -26.95 11.43 -15.24
CA ASP A 443 -27.74 11.03 -14.07
C ASP A 443 -29.22 10.78 -14.45
N ALA A 444 -29.79 11.58 -15.37
CA ALA A 444 -31.14 11.36 -15.90
C ALA A 444 -31.23 10.06 -16.74
N ASP A 445 -30.23 9.78 -17.58
CA ASP A 445 -30.20 8.56 -18.38
C ASP A 445 -29.93 7.32 -17.53
N VAL A 446 -29.10 7.42 -16.49
CA VAL A 446 -28.83 6.32 -15.55
C VAL A 446 -30.06 6.02 -14.67
N MET A 447 -30.79 7.06 -14.23
CA MET A 447 -32.08 6.91 -13.55
C MET A 447 -33.10 6.19 -14.45
N ASN A 448 -33.15 6.54 -15.73
CA ASN A 448 -34.04 5.92 -16.72
C ASN A 448 -33.68 4.45 -16.97
N VAL A 449 -32.39 4.08 -16.94
CA VAL A 449 -31.96 2.68 -17.02
C VAL A 449 -32.35 1.91 -15.76
N HIS A 450 -32.21 2.49 -14.56
CA HIS A 450 -32.60 1.79 -13.34
C HIS A 450 -34.11 1.58 -13.27
N GLU A 451 -34.90 2.57 -13.68
CA GLU A 451 -36.36 2.49 -13.80
C GLU A 451 -36.81 1.44 -14.82
N LYS A 452 -36.16 1.39 -16.00
CA LYS A 452 -36.45 0.34 -16.99
C LYS A 452 -36.07 -1.06 -16.50
N VAL A 453 -35.00 -1.18 -15.71
CA VAL A 453 -34.60 -2.47 -15.12
C VAL A 453 -35.58 -2.91 -14.02
N THR A 454 -36.10 -2.00 -13.21
CA THR A 454 -37.12 -2.32 -12.20
C THR A 454 -38.46 -2.66 -12.86
N GLU A 455 -38.83 -1.97 -13.94
CA GLU A 455 -40.02 -2.27 -14.73
C GLU A 455 -39.92 -3.65 -15.41
N LEU A 456 -38.78 -3.96 -16.05
CA LEU A 456 -38.54 -5.29 -16.62
C LEU A 456 -38.59 -6.41 -15.57
N ARG A 457 -38.06 -6.17 -14.35
CA ARG A 457 -38.17 -7.12 -13.23
C ARG A 457 -39.61 -7.28 -12.73
N ARG A 458 -40.46 -6.27 -12.90
CA ARG A 458 -41.90 -6.36 -12.58
C ARG A 458 -42.61 -7.20 -13.63
N GLU A 459 -42.37 -6.94 -14.92
CA GLU A 459 -42.95 -7.71 -16.03
C GLU A 459 -42.57 -9.19 -15.99
N ILE A 460 -41.31 -9.52 -15.67
CA ILE A 460 -40.85 -10.91 -15.52
C ILE A 460 -41.59 -11.62 -14.38
N ARG A 461 -41.82 -10.93 -13.25
CA ARG A 461 -42.59 -11.49 -12.12
C ARG A 461 -44.04 -11.76 -12.49
N GLU A 462 -44.70 -10.80 -13.14
CA GLU A 462 -46.09 -10.96 -13.60
C GLU A 462 -46.23 -12.08 -14.64
N MET A 463 -45.27 -12.24 -15.56
CA MET A 463 -45.27 -13.38 -16.50
C MET A 463 -45.07 -14.71 -15.79
N HIS A 464 -44.22 -14.76 -14.76
CA HIS A 464 -43.97 -15.98 -14.00
C HIS A 464 -45.22 -16.42 -13.21
N GLU A 465 -45.91 -15.47 -12.57
CA GLU A 465 -47.17 -15.73 -11.86
C GLU A 465 -48.26 -16.24 -12.81
N LYS A 466 -48.43 -15.61 -13.99
CA LYS A 466 -49.39 -16.08 -15.01
C LYS A 466 -49.06 -17.49 -15.53
N MET A 467 -47.77 -17.83 -15.65
CA MET A 467 -47.37 -19.19 -16.04
C MET A 467 -47.70 -20.21 -14.95
N LEU A 468 -47.47 -19.88 -13.68
CA LEU A 468 -47.83 -20.70 -12.53
C LEU A 468 -49.34 -20.96 -12.46
N GLU A 469 -50.16 -19.92 -12.58
CA GLU A 469 -51.63 -20.04 -12.60
C GLU A 469 -52.11 -20.93 -13.75
N LYS A 470 -51.55 -20.74 -14.96
CA LYS A 470 -51.89 -21.57 -16.13
C LYS A 470 -51.48 -23.03 -15.93
N HIS A 471 -50.37 -23.29 -15.24
CA HIS A 471 -49.94 -24.65 -14.94
C HIS A 471 -50.83 -25.31 -13.89
N GLN A 472 -51.18 -24.58 -12.83
CA GLN A 472 -52.09 -25.04 -11.79
C GLN A 472 -53.51 -25.31 -12.34
N ALA A 473 -54.03 -24.46 -13.21
CA ALA A 473 -55.29 -24.69 -13.90
C ALA A 473 -55.26 -25.94 -14.80
N ARG A 474 -54.14 -26.20 -15.48
CA ARG A 474 -53.96 -27.44 -16.27
C ARG A 474 -53.92 -28.69 -15.39
N CYS A 475 -53.27 -28.63 -14.23
CA CYS A 475 -53.24 -29.75 -13.29
C CYS A 475 -54.63 -30.06 -12.71
N LEU A 476 -55.43 -29.03 -12.42
CA LEU A 476 -56.81 -29.19 -11.93
C LEU A 476 -57.79 -29.63 -13.03
N ALA A 477 -57.51 -29.31 -14.29
CA ALA A 477 -58.34 -29.71 -15.43
C ALA A 477 -58.08 -31.14 -15.92
N VAL A 478 -57.14 -31.89 -15.32
CA VAL A 478 -56.98 -33.32 -15.62
C VAL A 478 -58.16 -34.07 -14.99
N PRO A 479 -59.09 -34.62 -15.78
CA PRO A 479 -60.22 -35.32 -15.23
C PRO A 479 -59.73 -36.56 -14.45
N ASN A 480 -60.22 -36.72 -13.21
CA ASN A 480 -59.94 -37.85 -12.31
C ASN A 480 -60.33 -39.23 -12.86
N THR A 481 -60.76 -39.32 -14.12
CA THR A 481 -61.19 -40.56 -14.78
C THR A 481 -60.04 -41.47 -15.18
N VAL A 482 -58.79 -41.01 -15.23
CA VAL A 482 -57.65 -41.85 -15.64
C VAL A 482 -56.85 -42.41 -14.45
N VAL A 483 -56.89 -41.77 -13.27
CA VAL A 483 -56.11 -42.24 -12.10
C VAL A 483 -56.78 -43.43 -11.40
N CYS A 484 -58.09 -43.63 -11.56
CA CYS A 484 -58.78 -44.83 -11.02
C CYS A 484 -58.61 -46.09 -11.89
N ALA A 485 -58.12 -45.98 -13.12
CA ALA A 485 -57.92 -47.15 -14.00
C ALA A 485 -56.57 -47.87 -13.73
N ALA A 486 -55.56 -47.16 -13.20
CA ALA A 486 -54.26 -47.75 -12.89
C ALA A 486 -54.19 -48.44 -11.51
N ALA A 487 -55.16 -48.20 -10.62
CA ALA A 487 -55.22 -48.81 -9.30
C ALA A 487 -56.01 -50.15 -9.25
N ARG A 488 -56.59 -50.61 -10.38
CA ARG A 488 -57.35 -51.87 -10.45
C ARG A 488 -56.62 -53.06 -11.08
N THR A 489 -55.37 -52.89 -11.49
CA THR A 489 -54.55 -53.98 -12.09
C THR A 489 -53.54 -54.59 -11.12
N VAL A 490 -53.63 -54.26 -9.82
CA VAL A 490 -52.86 -54.92 -8.75
C VAL A 490 -53.84 -55.38 -7.66
N CYS A 491 -54.62 -56.42 -7.98
CA CYS A 491 -55.26 -57.36 -7.05
C CYS A 491 -55.43 -58.69 -7.79
#